data_AF-A0ABD2HKE4-F1
#
_entry.id   AF-A0ABD2HKE4-F1
#
_cell.length_a   1.000
_cell.length_b   1.000
_cell.length_c   1.000
_cell.angle_alpha   90.00
_cell.angle_beta   90.00
_cell.angle_gamma   90.00
#
_symmetry.space_group_name_H-M   'P 1'
#
loop_
_entity.id
_entity.type
_entity.pdbx_description
1 polymer ?
#
loop_
_entity_poly.entity_id
_entity_poly.type
_entity_poly.pdbx_seq_one_letter_code
_entity_poly.pdbx_strand_id
1 'polypeptide(L)' 'MGYAVRGSSGLSAAALSASQLPVYLCPLVLHDEGSEDANIIAKIPLYAKLSPVLCSLRRVRLVSLL' A
#
# COMPACT_ATOMS: atom_id res chain seq x y z
N MET A 1 11.75 -24.34 27.56
CA MET A 1 11.27 -24.93 26.30
C MET A 1 10.72 -23.80 25.46
N GLY A 2 11.49 -23.37 24.46
CA GLY A 2 11.09 -22.28 23.56
C GLY A 2 10.48 -22.84 22.27
N TYR A 3 9.62 -22.06 21.62
CA TYR A 3 9.40 -22.20 20.20
C TYR A 3 9.51 -20.81 19.55
N ALA A 4 10.39 -20.74 18.57
CA ALA A 4 10.63 -19.57 17.74
C ALA A 4 9.58 -19.54 16.61
N VAL A 5 8.92 -18.39 16.42
CA VAL A 5 8.17 -18.14 15.18
C VAL A 5 9.10 -17.34 14.25
N ARG A 6 9.80 -18.08 13.38
CA ARG A 6 10.57 -17.55 12.27
C ARG A 6 9.60 -17.36 11.09
N GLY A 7 9.47 -16.13 10.61
CA GLY A 7 8.52 -15.76 9.55
C GLY A 7 8.80 -16.41 8.19
N SER A 8 7.78 -16.45 7.34
CA SER A 8 7.92 -16.45 5.87
C SER A 8 6.57 -16.15 5.22
N SER A 9 6.54 -15.00 4.54
CA SER A 9 5.97 -14.78 3.20
C SER A 9 4.65 -15.46 2.82
N GLY A 10 3.63 -14.63 2.63
CA GLY A 10 2.76 -14.76 1.46
C GLY A 10 1.46 -15.53 1.63
N LEU A 11 0.58 -15.13 2.53
CA LEU A 11 -0.85 -15.39 2.37
C LEU A 11 -1.65 -14.17 2.82
N SER A 12 -1.92 -13.26 1.88
CA SER A 12 -3.07 -12.36 2.04
C SER A 12 -4.31 -13.24 1.88
N ALA A 13 -4.73 -13.82 3.01
CA ALA A 13 -6.06 -14.37 3.17
C ALA A 13 -7.01 -13.23 2.81
N ALA A 14 -7.59 -13.31 1.61
CA ALA A 14 -8.74 -12.54 1.21
C ALA A 14 -9.84 -12.87 2.24
N ALA A 15 -9.87 -12.06 3.29
CA ALA A 15 -10.79 -12.17 4.39
C ALA A 15 -12.19 -12.02 3.83
N LEU A 16 -12.87 -13.15 3.83
CA LEU A 16 -14.30 -13.37 3.70
C LEU A 16 -15.13 -12.16 4.15
N SER A 17 -15.92 -11.63 3.19
CA SER A 17 -17.31 -11.25 3.39
C SER A 17 -17.63 -10.09 4.35
N ALA A 18 -17.28 -8.88 3.93
CA ALA A 18 -18.12 -7.70 4.10
C ALA A 18 -17.99 -6.87 2.81
N SER A 19 -18.95 -6.01 2.46
CA SER A 19 -18.84 -5.07 1.32
C SER A 19 -17.78 -3.99 1.59
N GLN A 20 -16.57 -4.41 1.91
CA GLN A 20 -15.42 -3.61 2.24
C GLN A 20 -14.67 -3.42 0.95
N LEU A 21 -14.65 -2.17 0.47
CA LEU A 21 -13.82 -1.77 -0.66
C LEU A 21 -12.39 -2.25 -0.41
N PRO A 22 -11.71 -2.81 -1.42
CA PRO A 22 -10.35 -3.28 -1.25
C PRO A 22 -9.44 -2.14 -0.79
N VAL A 23 -8.57 -2.44 0.18
CA VAL A 23 -7.61 -1.47 0.72
C VAL A 23 -6.36 -1.48 -0.13
N TYR A 24 -6.03 -0.31 -0.68
CA TYR A 24 -4.79 -0.04 -1.41
C TYR A 24 -3.86 0.80 -0.52
N LEU A 25 -2.62 0.32 -0.32
CA LEU A 25 -1.59 1.07 0.39
C LEU A 25 -0.93 2.06 -0.58
N CYS A 26 -1.47 3.27 -0.63
CA CYS A 26 -1.04 4.32 -1.53
C CYS A 26 0.26 4.96 -1.03
N PRO A 27 1.34 5.02 -1.84
CA PRO A 27 2.55 5.73 -1.45
C PRO A 27 2.28 7.24 -1.37
N LEU A 28 2.68 7.85 -0.26
CA LEU A 28 2.73 9.30 -0.07
C LEU A 28 4.15 9.75 -0.34
N VAL A 29 4.32 10.58 -1.36
CA VAL A 29 5.60 11.19 -1.73
C VAL A 29 5.59 12.67 -1.38
N LEU A 30 6.72 13.21 -0.92
CA LEU A 30 6.92 14.66 -0.97
C LEU A 30 7.17 15.08 -2.41
N HIS A 31 6.58 16.21 -2.80
CA HIS A 31 6.92 16.86 -4.06
C HIS A 31 8.35 17.38 -3.96
N ASP A 32 9.28 16.65 -4.54
CA ASP A 32 10.65 17.08 -4.76
C ASP A 32 10.92 16.99 -6.25
N GLU A 33 11.43 18.09 -6.79
CA GLU A 33 11.72 18.27 -8.22
C GLU A 33 12.82 17.34 -8.77
N GLY A 34 13.46 16.52 -7.93
CA GLY A 34 14.59 15.66 -8.31
C GLY A 34 14.33 14.15 -8.39
N SER A 35 13.35 13.57 -7.69
CA SER A 35 13.09 12.11 -7.76
C SER A 35 11.75 11.69 -7.15
N GLU A 36 10.88 11.14 -8.00
CA GLU A 36 9.51 10.77 -7.64
C GLU A 36 9.39 9.42 -6.89
N ASP A 37 10.40 8.55 -6.99
CA ASP A 37 10.40 7.21 -6.38
C ASP A 37 11.22 7.14 -5.08
N ALA A 38 12.15 8.07 -4.86
CA ALA A 38 13.02 8.10 -3.69
C ALA A 38 12.38 8.76 -2.45
N ASN A 39 11.24 9.44 -2.62
CA ASN A 39 10.70 10.35 -1.61
C ASN A 39 9.42 9.85 -0.91
N ILE A 40 9.20 8.53 -0.89
CA ILE A 40 8.04 7.93 -0.21
C ILE A 40 8.23 8.06 1.31
N ILE A 41 7.48 8.96 1.93
CA ILE A 41 7.51 9.18 3.38
C ILE A 41 6.57 8.27 4.16
N ALA A 42 5.50 7.78 3.52
CA ALA A 42 4.54 6.90 4.16
C ALA A 42 3.73 6.10 3.13
N LYS A 43 3.05 5.06 3.61
CA LYS A 43 2.01 4.35 2.85
C LYS A 43 0.66 4.56 3.55
N ILE A 44 -0.28 5.17 2.85
CA ILE A 44 -1.60 5.53 3.39
C ILE A 44 -2.62 4.49 2.92
N PRO A 45 -3.35 3.83 3.84
CA PRO A 45 -4.42 2.92 3.47
C PRO A 45 -5.59 3.70 2.86
N LEU A 46 -5.90 3.43 1.59
CA LEU A 46 -7.03 4.02 0.88
C LEU A 46 -8.02 2.92 0.48
N TYR A 47 -9.30 3.16 0.74
CA TYR A 47 -10.37 2.32 0.23
C TYR A 47 -10.61 2.64 -1.24
N ALA A 48 -10.32 1.69 -2.14
CA ALA A 48 -10.43 1.89 -3.58
C ALA A 48 -11.63 1.13 -4.15
N LYS A 49 -12.35 1.74 -5.09
CA LYS A 49 -13.33 1.01 -5.94
C LYS A 49 -12.66 0.12 -6.99
N LEU A 50 -11.40 0.41 -7.30
CA LEU A 50 -10.56 -0.36 -8.21
C LEU A 50 -9.74 -1.39 -7.42
N SER A 51 -9.38 -2.50 -8.07
CA SER A 51 -8.51 -3.49 -7.43
C SER A 51 -7.15 -2.86 -7.03
N PRO A 52 -6.55 -3.23 -5.89
CA PRO A 52 -5.28 -2.67 -5.44
C PRO A 52 -4.15 -2.86 -6.46
N VAL A 53 -4.18 -3.97 -7.19
CA VAL A 53 -3.21 -4.29 -8.26
C VAL A 53 -3.28 -3.25 -9.38
N LEU A 54 -4.48 -2.85 -9.80
CA LEU A 54 -4.66 -1.81 -10.81
C LEU A 54 -4.21 -0.43 -10.30
N CYS A 55 -4.42 -0.11 -9.03
CA CYS A 55 -3.92 1.13 -8.43
C CYS A 55 -2.37 1.18 -8.45
N SER A 56 -1.71 0.07 -8.12
CA SER A 56 -0.25 -0.05 -8.25
C SER A 56 0.23 0.09 -9.69
N LEU A 57 -0.42 -0.58 -10.65
CA LEU A 57 -0.04 -0.51 -12.07
C LEU A 57 -0.22 0.89 -12.66
N ARG A 58 -1.24 1.61 -12.20
CA ARG A 58 -1.49 3.01 -12.59
C ARG A 58 -0.58 4.01 -11.87
N ARG A 59 0.32 3.54 -11.00
CA ARG A 59 1.22 4.37 -10.18
C ARG A 59 0.46 5.44 -9.40
N VAL A 60 -0.70 5.07 -8.83
CA VAL A 60 -1.48 5.98 -7.98
C VAL A 60 -0.65 6.33 -6.75
N ARG A 61 -0.47 7.63 -6.51
CA ARG A 61 0.31 8.16 -5.38
C ARG A 61 -0.34 9.41 -4.81
N LEU A 62 -0.11 9.65 -3.53
CA LEU A 62 -0.41 10.93 -2.89
C LEU A 62 0.84 11.81 -2.96
N VAL A 63 0.67 13.07 -3.33
CA VAL A 63 1.75 14.05 -3.38
C VAL A 63 1.51 15.09 -2.30
N SER A 64 2.47 15.27 -1.39
CA SER A 64 2.47 16.34 -0.41
C SER A 64 3.14 17.58 -0.99
N LEU A 65 2.42 18.71 -1.04
CA LEU A 65 2.87 20.01 -1.58
C LEU A 65 3.25 20.99 -0.45
N LEU A 66 3.89 20.49 0.60
CA LEU A 66 4.25 21.30 1.77
C LEU A 66 5.27 22.38 1.42
#